data_AF-A0A1Z3N7X5-F1
#
_entry.id   AF-A0A1Z3N7X5-F1
#
_cell.length_a   1.000
_cell.length_b   1.000
_cell.length_c   1.000
_cell.angle_alpha   90.00
_cell.angle_beta   90.00
_cell.angle_gamma   90.00
#
_symmetry.space_group_name_H-M   'P 1'
#
loop_
_entity.id
_entity.type
_entity.pdbx_description
1 polymer ?
#
loop_
_entity_poly.entity_id
_entity_poly.type
_entity_poly.pdbx_seq_one_letter_code
_entity_poly.pdbx_strand_id
1 'polypeptide(L)'
;MKIKVELEGRDFIEVQCQGDNAQAPGPVEKVSIMGCSQFMDMMQTMRKNFGADLKKWPLPEAQDHSSLLLREMILRLRGEWAFPYCEEELCHCRSVSAHTVDQAIIAGAHSTEVVSRQTNASTNCGTCRPEVQKIIDFRLGKKTA
;
A
#
# COMPACT_ATOMS: atom_id res chain seq x y z
N MET A 1 4.06 15.03 11.86
CA MET A 1 2.95 14.32 11.17
C MET A 1 2.90 12.82 11.50
N LYS A 2 1.77 12.15 11.20
CA LYS A 2 1.66 10.67 11.25
C LYS A 2 1.44 10.10 9.86
N ILE A 3 2.20 9.06 9.51
CA ILE A 3 2.01 8.28 8.28
C ILE A 3 1.58 6.89 8.71
N LYS A 4 0.40 6.46 8.27
CA LYS A 4 -0.13 5.13 8.51
C LYS A 4 -0.33 4.40 7.19
N VAL A 5 0.09 3.15 7.13
CA VAL A 5 -0.21 2.19 6.05
C VAL A 5 -0.84 0.98 6.71
N GLU A 6 -1.90 0.45 6.12
CA GLU A 6 -2.63 -0.66 6.73
C GLU A 6 -3.36 -1.54 5.71
N LEU A 7 -3.47 -2.81 6.08
CA LEU A 7 -4.56 -3.68 5.68
C LEU A 7 -5.61 -3.61 6.78
N GLU A 8 -6.74 -2.98 6.49
CA GLU A 8 -7.75 -2.62 7.50
C GLU A 8 -8.18 -3.85 8.33
N GLY A 9 -8.15 -3.67 9.65
CA GLY A 9 -8.52 -4.72 10.60
C GLY A 9 -7.51 -5.86 10.76
N ARG A 10 -6.31 -5.78 10.14
CA ARG A 10 -5.26 -6.80 10.27
C ARG A 10 -3.88 -6.25 10.62
N ASP A 11 -3.24 -5.58 9.68
CA ASP A 11 -1.81 -5.26 9.74
C ASP A 11 -1.61 -3.75 9.51
N PHE A 12 -0.74 -3.12 10.28
CA PHE A 12 -0.40 -1.71 10.08
C PHE A 12 1.05 -1.37 10.44
N ILE A 13 1.55 -0.32 9.80
CA ILE A 13 2.74 0.44 10.21
C ILE A 13 2.29 1.88 10.39
N GLU A 14 2.48 2.43 11.59
CA GLU A 14 2.32 3.84 11.87
C GLU A 14 3.69 4.43 12.20
N VAL A 15 4.06 5.50 11.51
CA VAL A 15 5.30 6.24 11.72
C VAL A 15 4.99 7.70 12.05
N GLN A 16 5.54 8.16 13.17
CA GLN A 16 5.46 9.54 13.61
C GLN A 16 6.76 10.25 13.20
N CYS A 17 6.63 11.34 12.45
CA CYS A 17 7.74 12.14 11.94
C CYS A 17 7.65 13.58 12.44
N GLN A 18 8.80 14.24 12.63
CA GLN A 18 8.86 15.64 13.09
C GLN A 18 8.32 16.65 12.07
N GLY A 19 8.38 16.34 10.78
CA GLY A 19 7.95 17.28 9.73
C GLY A 19 6.44 17.37 9.54
N ASP A 20 6.02 18.41 8.81
CA ASP A 20 4.63 18.68 8.45
C ASP A 20 4.30 18.33 6.98
N ASN A 21 5.31 18.04 6.16
CA ASN A 21 5.14 17.69 4.74
C ASN A 21 5.10 16.17 4.54
N ALA A 22 4.01 15.65 3.96
CA ALA A 22 3.82 14.24 3.67
C ALA A 22 4.73 13.70 2.56
N GLN A 23 5.12 14.55 1.61
CA GLN A 23 6.02 14.23 0.52
C GLN A 23 7.50 14.41 0.90
N ALA A 24 7.78 15.02 2.05
CA ALA A 24 9.14 15.16 2.58
C ALA A 24 9.13 15.03 4.11
N PRO A 25 8.78 13.85 4.64
CA PRO A 25 8.69 13.67 6.09
C PRO A 25 10.05 13.83 6.74
N GLY A 26 10.09 14.52 7.88
CA GLY A 26 11.31 14.72 8.68
C GLY A 26 11.86 13.43 9.32
N PRO A 27 12.76 13.56 10.33
CA PRO A 27 13.24 12.42 11.11
C PRO A 27 12.09 11.61 11.73
N VAL A 28 12.27 10.28 11.77
CA VAL A 28 11.33 9.35 12.40
C VAL A 28 11.54 9.39 13.91
N GLU A 29 10.46 9.66 14.66
CA GLU A 29 10.49 9.70 16.13
C GLU A 29 9.99 8.40 16.76
N LYS A 30 8.92 7.86 16.19
CA LYS A 30 8.25 6.68 16.73
C LYS A 30 7.70 5.82 15.61
N VAL A 31 7.89 4.51 15.75
CA VAL A 31 7.33 3.50 14.85
C VAL A 31 6.46 2.57 15.69
N SER A 32 5.20 2.38 15.27
CA SER A 32 4.24 1.46 15.86
C SER A 32 3.82 0.46 14.79
N ILE A 33 3.90 -0.83 15.10
CA ILE A 33 3.66 -1.92 14.17
C ILE A 33 2.73 -2.92 14.85
N MET A 34 1.74 -3.40 14.13
CA MET A 34 0.92 -4.53 14.52
C MET A 34 0.61 -5.35 13.28
N GLY A 35 0.57 -6.66 13.41
CA GLY A 35 0.09 -7.51 12.33
C GLY A 35 0.27 -8.99 12.65
N CYS A 36 0.01 -9.81 11.63
CA CYS A 36 0.19 -11.25 11.67
C CYS A 36 1.66 -11.65 11.88
N SER A 37 1.90 -12.94 12.16
CA SER A 37 3.25 -13.47 12.40
C SER A 37 4.19 -13.24 11.22
N GLN A 38 3.74 -13.49 9.99
CA GLN A 38 4.52 -13.24 8.76
C GLN A 38 4.98 -11.78 8.67
N PHE A 39 4.08 -10.85 8.97
CA PHE A 39 4.38 -9.42 8.95
C PHE A 39 5.42 -9.05 10.01
N MET A 40 5.24 -9.53 11.23
CA MET A 40 6.16 -9.27 12.34
C MET A 40 7.54 -9.87 12.08
N ASP A 41 7.63 -11.07 11.52
CA ASP A 41 8.88 -11.74 11.16
C ASP A 41 9.63 -10.95 10.07
N MET A 42 8.90 -10.43 9.08
CA MET A 42 9.48 -9.58 8.04
C MET A 42 10.06 -8.28 8.64
N MET A 43 9.30 -7.61 9.52
CA MET A 43 9.77 -6.38 10.17
C MET A 43 10.99 -6.62 11.07
N GLN A 44 11.04 -7.73 11.79
CA GLN A 44 12.19 -8.11 12.60
C GLN A 44 13.42 -8.40 11.73
N THR A 45 13.24 -9.15 10.64
CA THR A 45 14.31 -9.49 9.70
C THR A 45 14.92 -8.24 9.07
N MET A 46 14.07 -7.34 8.59
CA MET A 46 14.51 -6.07 8.01
C MET A 46 15.25 -5.20 9.02
N ARG A 47 14.73 -5.07 10.24
CA ARG A 47 15.39 -4.31 11.32
C ARG A 47 16.74 -4.89 11.70
N LYS A 48 16.86 -6.22 11.74
CA LYS A 48 18.12 -6.91 12.04
C LYS A 48 19.19 -6.67 10.97
N ASN A 49 18.79 -6.68 9.69
CA ASN A 49 19.71 -6.61 8.56
C ASN A 49 20.07 -5.17 8.14
N PHE A 50 19.14 -4.22 8.29
CA PHE A 50 19.27 -2.85 7.77
C PHE A 50 19.19 -1.75 8.84
N GLY A 51 19.05 -2.14 10.11
CA GLY A 51 19.00 -1.22 11.24
C GLY A 51 17.60 -0.63 11.50
N ALA A 52 17.53 0.36 12.39
CA ALA A 52 16.27 0.94 12.85
C ALA A 52 15.66 1.99 11.89
N ASP A 53 16.43 2.47 10.92
CA ASP A 53 16.02 3.55 10.02
C ASP A 53 15.29 2.99 8.79
N LEU A 54 13.95 3.02 8.83
CA LEU A 54 13.08 2.51 7.75
C LEU A 54 13.38 3.16 6.39
N LYS A 55 13.82 4.42 6.35
CA LYS A 55 14.11 5.11 5.08
C LYS A 55 15.24 4.42 4.32
N LYS A 56 16.16 3.77 5.03
CA LYS A 56 17.35 3.12 4.47
C LYS A 56 17.13 1.66 4.06
N TRP A 57 15.97 1.09 4.34
CA TRP A 57 15.70 -0.30 4.01
C TRP A 57 15.56 -0.51 2.50
N PRO A 58 16.01 -1.64 1.93
CA PRO A 58 15.73 -1.95 0.54
C PRO A 58 14.22 -2.07 0.32
N LEU A 59 13.76 -1.74 -0.89
CA LEU A 59 12.36 -1.95 -1.27
C LEU A 59 12.11 -3.46 -1.40
N PRO A 60 11.17 -4.05 -0.64
CA PRO A 60 10.84 -5.46 -0.78
C PRO A 60 10.14 -5.73 -2.12
N GLU A 61 10.24 -6.98 -2.57
CA GLU A 61 9.46 -7.49 -3.69
C GLU A 61 7.98 -7.59 -3.27
N ALA A 62 7.11 -6.91 -4.01
CA ALA A 62 5.69 -6.76 -3.70
C ALA A 62 4.90 -8.03 -4.06
N GLN A 63 4.98 -9.07 -3.22
CA GLN A 63 4.37 -10.37 -3.47
C GLN A 63 3.18 -10.68 -2.54
N ASP A 64 3.13 -10.07 -1.37
CA ASP A 64 2.14 -10.32 -0.32
C ASP A 64 1.76 -9.03 0.42
N HIS A 65 0.70 -9.08 1.23
CA HIS A 65 0.23 -7.94 2.03
C HIS A 65 1.36 -7.30 2.86
N SER A 66 2.26 -8.13 3.42
CA SER A 66 3.35 -7.69 4.28
C SER A 66 4.33 -6.81 3.51
N SER A 67 4.88 -7.34 2.42
CA SER A 67 5.82 -6.66 1.52
C SER A 67 5.19 -5.43 0.86
N LEU A 68 3.90 -5.47 0.51
CA LEU A 68 3.15 -4.33 -0.04
C LEU A 68 3.08 -3.16 0.95
N LEU A 69 2.69 -3.42 2.20
CA LEU A 69 2.60 -2.40 3.25
C LEU A 69 3.97 -1.81 3.59
N LEU A 70 5.00 -2.66 3.70
CA LEU A 70 6.35 -2.18 3.98
C LEU A 70 6.90 -1.33 2.82
N ARG A 71 6.70 -1.78 1.57
CA ARG A 71 7.09 -1.02 0.38
C ARG A 71 6.44 0.36 0.36
N GLU A 72 5.13 0.42 0.62
CA GLU A 72 4.41 1.69 0.72
C GLU A 72 5.00 2.60 1.80
N MET A 73 5.25 2.08 3.00
CA MET A 73 5.83 2.87 4.09
C MET A 73 7.20 3.45 3.70
N ILE A 74 8.08 2.64 3.11
CA ILE A 74 9.41 3.10 2.68
C ILE A 74 9.28 4.20 1.63
N LEU A 75 8.43 4.02 0.61
CA LEU A 75 8.21 5.02 -0.44
C LEU A 75 7.62 6.31 0.12
N ARG A 76 6.64 6.24 1.03
CA ARG A 76 6.07 7.42 1.70
C ARG A 76 7.13 8.16 2.52
N LEU A 77 7.96 7.43 3.26
CA LEU A 77 9.05 8.03 4.04
C LEU A 77 10.16 8.66 3.18
N ARG A 78 10.30 8.21 1.94
CA ARG A 78 11.21 8.80 0.93
C ARG A 78 10.59 9.93 0.12
N GLY A 79 9.28 10.14 0.20
CA GLY A 79 8.58 11.08 -0.67
C GLY A 79 8.35 10.56 -2.10
N GLU A 80 8.58 9.28 -2.33
CA GLU A 80 8.51 8.62 -3.65
C GLU A 80 7.15 7.93 -3.89
N TRP A 81 6.21 8.03 -2.95
CA TRP A 81 4.88 7.43 -3.08
C TRP A 81 4.00 8.27 -4.00
N ALA A 82 3.78 7.77 -5.22
CA ALA A 82 2.93 8.40 -6.22
C ALA A 82 1.79 7.45 -6.63
N PHE A 83 0.75 7.38 -5.79
CA PHE A 83 -0.43 6.55 -6.07
C PHE A 83 -1.08 6.96 -7.41
N PRO A 84 -1.42 6.02 -8.31
CA PRO A 84 -1.72 6.31 -9.72
C PRO A 84 -3.15 6.80 -9.96
N TYR A 85 -3.93 7.03 -8.90
CA TYR A 85 -5.34 7.41 -8.98
C TYR A 85 -5.70 8.45 -7.93
N CYS A 86 -6.37 9.54 -8.30
CA CYS A 86 -6.59 10.68 -7.41
C CYS A 86 -8.02 10.81 -6.87
N GLU A 87 -9.01 10.21 -7.54
CA GLU A 87 -10.42 10.33 -7.14
C GLU A 87 -10.80 9.33 -6.04
N GLU A 88 -11.78 9.68 -5.21
CA GLU A 88 -12.29 8.80 -4.16
C GLU A 88 -13.08 7.63 -4.75
N GLU A 89 -13.97 7.91 -5.71
CA GLU A 89 -14.77 6.91 -6.42
C GLU A 89 -14.00 6.38 -7.64
N LEU A 90 -13.80 5.06 -7.71
CA LEU A 90 -13.14 4.39 -8.83
C LEU A 90 -14.15 3.79 -9.82
N CYS A 91 -15.24 3.20 -9.31
CA CYS A 91 -16.26 2.53 -10.14
C CYS A 91 -17.63 3.17 -9.93
N HIS A 92 -17.96 4.13 -10.79
CA HIS A 92 -19.24 4.86 -10.72
C HIS A 92 -20.48 3.95 -10.78
N CYS A 93 -20.54 3.03 -11.74
CA CYS A 93 -21.72 2.17 -11.93
C CYS A 93 -22.01 1.18 -10.79
N ARG A 94 -21.08 1.03 -9.85
CA ARG A 94 -21.17 0.12 -8.70
C ARG A 94 -20.89 0.83 -7.37
N SER A 95 -20.65 2.14 -7.40
CA SER A 95 -20.29 2.97 -6.23
C SER A 95 -19.15 2.37 -5.41
N VAL A 96 -18.06 1.96 -6.08
CA VAL A 96 -16.86 1.39 -5.41
C VAL A 96 -15.76 2.43 -5.37
N SER A 97 -15.20 2.64 -4.17
CA SER A 97 -14.09 3.57 -3.96
C SER A 97 -12.73 3.01 -4.40
N ALA A 98 -11.79 3.90 -4.72
CA ALA A 98 -10.40 3.54 -4.99
C ALA A 98 -9.76 2.84 -3.79
N HIS A 99 -10.06 3.29 -2.58
CA HIS A 99 -9.63 2.67 -1.31
C HIS A 99 -10.10 1.21 -1.19
N THR A 100 -11.35 0.92 -1.54
CA THR A 100 -11.89 -0.46 -1.48
C THR A 100 -11.12 -1.40 -2.40
N VAL A 101 -10.79 -0.93 -3.61
CA VAL A 101 -9.99 -1.71 -4.57
C VAL A 101 -8.55 -1.86 -4.10
N ASP A 102 -7.95 -0.80 -3.57
CA ASP A 102 -6.59 -0.82 -3.02
C ASP A 102 -6.46 -1.81 -1.85
N GLN A 103 -7.42 -1.82 -0.92
CA GLN A 103 -7.47 -2.77 0.19
C GLN A 103 -7.61 -4.22 -0.29
N ALA A 104 -8.45 -4.47 -1.31
CA ALA A 104 -8.55 -5.80 -1.92
C ALA A 104 -7.21 -6.25 -2.54
N ILE A 105 -6.50 -5.33 -3.19
CA ILE A 105 -5.18 -5.61 -3.79
C ILE A 105 -4.15 -5.92 -2.68
N ILE A 106 -4.10 -5.12 -1.61
CA ILE A 106 -3.24 -5.40 -0.45
C ILE A 106 -3.58 -6.77 0.15
N ALA A 107 -4.86 -7.15 0.20
CA ALA A 107 -5.31 -8.45 0.67
C ALA A 107 -5.01 -9.63 -0.29
N GLY A 108 -4.46 -9.37 -1.48
CA GLY A 108 -4.01 -10.40 -2.43
C GLY A 108 -4.79 -10.45 -3.76
N ALA A 109 -5.70 -9.50 -4.03
CA ALA A 109 -6.43 -9.44 -5.31
C ALA A 109 -5.55 -8.90 -6.46
N HIS A 110 -4.60 -9.70 -6.92
CA HIS A 110 -3.58 -9.30 -7.91
C HIS A 110 -4.01 -9.45 -9.38
N SER A 111 -5.33 -9.55 -9.66
CA SER A 111 -5.89 -9.55 -11.02
C SER A 111 -7.24 -8.84 -11.03
N THR A 112 -7.61 -8.25 -12.17
CA THR A 112 -8.89 -7.54 -12.29
C THR A 112 -10.08 -8.44 -11.99
N GLU A 113 -10.00 -9.73 -12.32
CA GLU A 113 -11.04 -10.74 -12.06
C GLU A 113 -11.22 -10.97 -10.56
N VAL A 114 -10.12 -11.09 -9.81
CA VAL A 114 -10.17 -11.29 -8.36
C VAL A 114 -10.67 -10.02 -7.67
N VAL A 115 -10.20 -8.84 -8.11
CA VAL A 115 -10.71 -7.55 -7.60
C VAL A 115 -12.22 -7.44 -7.83
N SER A 116 -12.69 -7.74 -9.04
CA SER A 116 -14.13 -7.71 -9.36
C SER A 116 -14.95 -8.64 -8.48
N ARG A 117 -14.46 -9.85 -8.20
CA ARG A 117 -15.13 -10.81 -7.30
C ARG A 117 -15.20 -10.31 -5.86
N GLN A 118 -14.19 -9.60 -5.37
CA GLN A 118 -14.13 -9.13 -3.98
C GLN A 118 -14.85 -7.79 -3.76
N THR A 119 -14.86 -6.91 -4.76
CA THR A 119 -15.29 -5.51 -4.60
C THR A 119 -16.52 -5.12 -5.42
N ASN A 120 -16.98 -5.99 -6.32
CA ASN A 120 -17.96 -5.68 -7.37
C ASN A 120 -17.52 -4.65 -8.42
N ALA A 121 -16.31 -4.07 -8.34
CA ALA A 121 -15.81 -3.17 -9.38
C ALA A 121 -15.77 -3.86 -10.75
N SER A 122 -16.04 -3.12 -11.84
CA SER A 122 -16.04 -3.63 -13.23
C SER A 122 -17.05 -4.74 -13.57
N THR A 123 -18.03 -5.02 -12.71
CA THR A 123 -19.05 -6.08 -12.93
C THR A 123 -20.33 -5.60 -13.65
N ASN A 124 -20.33 -4.40 -14.25
CA ASN A 124 -21.45 -3.86 -15.02
C ASN A 124 -20.98 -3.19 -16.32
N CYS A 125 -20.64 -1.89 -16.31
CA CYS A 125 -20.21 -1.19 -17.55
C CYS A 125 -18.73 -1.42 -17.91
N GLY A 126 -17.88 -1.76 -16.94
CA GLY A 126 -16.46 -2.11 -17.15
C GLY A 126 -15.49 -0.94 -17.38
N THR A 127 -15.96 0.32 -17.44
CA THR A 127 -15.12 1.48 -17.77
C THR A 127 -13.96 1.74 -16.80
N CYS A 128 -14.09 1.35 -15.54
CA CYS A 128 -13.04 1.49 -14.52
C CYS A 128 -11.94 0.42 -14.58
N ARG A 129 -12.09 -0.63 -15.41
CA ARG A 129 -11.17 -1.78 -15.42
C ARG A 129 -9.70 -1.41 -15.74
N PRO A 130 -9.40 -0.47 -16.66
CA PRO A 130 -8.03 0.00 -16.88
C PRO A 130 -7.42 0.65 -15.63
N GLU A 131 -8.20 1.42 -14.87
CA GLU A 131 -7.73 2.07 -13.64
C GLU A 131 -7.48 1.03 -12.52
N VAL A 132 -8.34 0.01 -12.40
CA VAL A 132 -8.08 -1.13 -11.50
C VAL A 132 -6.74 -1.81 -11.84
N GLN A 133 -6.48 -2.05 -13.13
CA GLN A 133 -5.22 -2.66 -13.57
C GLN A 133 -4.01 -1.78 -13.24
N LYS A 134 -4.11 -0.45 -13.41
CA LYS A 134 -3.05 0.49 -13.02
C LYS A 134 -2.73 0.44 -11.53
N ILE A 135 -3.75 0.37 -10.67
CA ILE A 135 -3.54 0.26 -9.20
C ILE A 135 -2.86 -1.08 -8.86
N ILE A 136 -3.27 -2.19 -9.49
CA ILE A 136 -2.62 -3.49 -9.32
C ILE A 136 -1.14 -3.40 -9.71
N ASP A 137 -0.83 -2.89 -10.89
CA ASP A 137 0.54 -2.84 -11.40
C ASP A 137 1.43 -1.93 -10.56
N PHE A 138 0.89 -0.80 -10.09
CA PHE A 138 1.58 0.09 -9.16
C PHE A 138 1.92 -0.59 -7.83
N ARG A 139 0.94 -1.26 -7.21
CA ARG A 139 1.13 -1.98 -5.94
C ARG A 139 2.18 -3.08 -6.08
N LEU A 140 2.12 -3.84 -7.18
CA LEU A 140 3.08 -4.90 -7.49
C LEU A 140 4.44 -4.38 -7.98
N GLY A 141 4.63 -3.07 -8.11
CA GLY A 141 5.87 -2.46 -8.57
C GLY A 141 6.24 -2.79 -10.01
N LYS A 142 5.26 -3.14 -10.86
CA LYS A 142 5.47 -3.37 -12.28
C LYS A 142 5.66 -2.01 -12.97
N LYS A 143 6.56 -1.95 -13.95
CA LYS A 143 6.68 -0.78 -14.82
C LYS A 143 5.46 -0.74 -15.74
N THR A 144 4.59 0.24 -15.55
CA THR A 144 3.55 0.58 -16.53
C THR A 144 4.27 1.05 -17.79
N ALA A 145 4.07 0.36 -18.91
CA ALA A 145 4.65 0.72 -20.20
C ALA A 145 4.03 2.01 -20.77
#